data_AF-A0A847L4J8-F1
#
_entry.id   AF-A0A847L4J8-F1
#
_cell.length_a   1.000
_cell.length_b   1.000
_cell.length_c   1.000
_cell.angle_alpha   90.00
_cell.angle_beta   90.00
_cell.angle_gamma   90.00
#
_symmetry.space_group_name_H-M   'P 1'
#
loop_
_entity.id
_entity.type
_entity.pdbx_description
1 polymer ?
#
loop_
_entity_poly.entity_id
_entity_poly.type
_entity_poly.pdbx_seq_one_letter_code
_entity_poly.pdbx_strand_id
1 'polypeptide(L)'
;MKANYPIDKFQKLQTPFYYYDLELLRDTLSEINKQIEDVPFVVHYAFKANVNPKLLVEIKKAGLGADCVSGGEIQAAINAGFAPSKIAFAGVGKA
;
A
#
# COMPACT_ATOMS: atom_id res chain seq x y z
N MET A 1 -8.47 12.84 13.17
CA MET A 1 -7.95 13.92 12.31
C MET A 1 -9.02 14.31 11.30
N LYS A 2 -9.28 15.60 11.08
CA LYS A 2 -10.07 16.04 9.90
C LYS A 2 -9.12 16.05 8.71
N ALA A 3 -9.46 15.36 7.64
CA ALA A 3 -8.67 15.39 6.42
C ALA A 3 -8.66 16.82 5.83
N ASN A 4 -7.47 17.32 5.48
CA ASN A 4 -7.29 18.63 4.89
C ASN A 4 -7.31 18.50 3.36
N TYR A 5 -8.50 18.55 2.77
CA TYR A 5 -8.65 18.37 1.32
C TYR A 5 -8.22 19.63 0.56
N PRO A 6 -7.34 19.52 -0.46
CA PRO A 6 -6.95 20.66 -1.29
C PRO A 6 -8.01 20.98 -2.34
N ILE A 7 -9.20 21.41 -1.90
CA ILE A 7 -10.39 21.62 -2.74
C ILE A 7 -10.10 22.57 -3.93
N ASP A 8 -9.27 23.60 -3.74
CA ASP A 8 -8.90 24.52 -4.81
C ASP A 8 -8.20 23.84 -5.99
N LYS A 9 -7.43 22.76 -5.72
CA LYS A 9 -6.81 21.95 -6.78
C LYS A 9 -7.83 21.09 -7.50
N PHE A 10 -8.88 20.66 -6.82
CA PHE A 10 -9.92 19.78 -7.36
C PHE A 10 -10.83 20.50 -8.35
N GLN A 11 -11.07 21.80 -8.17
CA GLN A 11 -11.91 22.60 -9.09
C GLN A 11 -11.41 22.60 -10.53
N LYS A 12 -10.11 22.36 -10.75
CA LYS A 12 -9.49 22.32 -12.09
C LYS A 12 -9.45 20.93 -12.70
N LEU A 13 -9.93 19.91 -11.99
CA LEU A 13 -9.92 18.51 -12.43
C LEU A 13 -11.30 18.08 -12.89
N GLN A 14 -11.36 17.34 -14.00
CA GLN A 14 -12.61 16.74 -14.46
C GLN A 14 -13.01 15.59 -13.54
N THR A 15 -14.26 15.60 -13.08
CA THR A 15 -14.84 14.51 -12.28
C THR A 15 -15.39 13.37 -13.16
N PRO A 16 -15.42 12.13 -12.65
CA PRO A 16 -14.95 11.69 -11.33
C PRO A 16 -13.45 11.34 -11.32
N PHE A 17 -12.80 11.54 -10.18
CA PHE A 17 -11.42 11.08 -9.95
C PHE A 17 -11.23 10.58 -8.51
N TYR A 18 -10.22 9.74 -8.31
CA TYR A 18 -9.76 9.37 -6.97
C TYR A 18 -8.67 10.33 -6.48
N TYR A 19 -8.78 10.75 -5.23
CA TYR A 19 -7.73 11.48 -4.51
C TYR A 19 -7.13 10.57 -3.44
N TYR A 20 -5.80 10.53 -3.41
CA TYR A 20 -5.04 9.83 -2.39
C TYR A 20 -4.16 10.83 -1.65
N ASP A 21 -4.33 10.91 -0.34
CA ASP A 21 -3.47 11.69 0.54
C ASP A 21 -2.25 10.85 0.93
N LEU A 22 -1.09 11.17 0.33
CA LEU A 22 0.16 10.46 0.60
C LEU A 22 0.79 10.83 1.94
N GLU A 23 0.45 12.00 2.52
CA GLU A 23 0.92 12.37 3.85
C GLU A 23 0.21 11.51 4.90
N LEU A 24 -1.12 11.43 4.81
CA LEU A 24 -1.91 10.52 5.63
C LEU A 24 -1.44 9.06 5.51
N LEU A 25 -1.13 8.61 4.30
CA LEU A 25 -0.58 7.26 4.09
C LEU A 25 0.74 7.07 4.83
N ARG A 26 1.68 8.01 4.73
CA ARG A 26 2.99 7.93 5.40
C ARG A 26 2.85 7.97 6.90
N ASP A 27 2.00 8.83 7.44
CA ASP A 27 1.73 8.91 8.88
C ASP A 27 1.16 7.59 9.40
N THR A 28 0.22 6.99 8.65
CA THR A 28 -0.36 5.68 8.98
C THR A 28 0.71 4.59 8.99
N LEU A 29 1.58 4.54 7.97
CA LEU A 29 2.66 3.56 7.88
C LEU A 29 3.69 3.76 9.00
N SER A 30 4.02 5.00 9.35
CA SER A 30 4.93 5.33 10.45
C SER A 30 4.35 4.89 11.79
N GLU A 31 3.05 5.12 12.01
CA GLU A 31 2.39 4.68 13.25
C GLU A 31 2.35 3.16 13.35
N ILE A 32 2.06 2.45 12.25
CA ILE A 32 2.15 0.98 12.22
C ILE A 32 3.55 0.53 12.65
N ASN A 33 4.60 1.07 12.04
CA ASN A 33 5.98 0.67 12.35
C ASN A 33 6.37 0.97 13.81
N LYS A 34 5.93 2.11 14.34
CA LYS A 34 6.16 2.48 15.74
C LYS A 34 5.51 1.50 16.72
N GLN A 35 4.30 1.03 16.44
CA GLN A 35 3.58 0.11 17.33
C GLN A 35 4.13 -1.32 17.31
N ILE A 36 4.97 -1.67 16.33
CA ILE A 36 5.49 -3.02 16.14
C ILE A 36 7.02 -3.12 16.30
N GLU A 37 7.69 -2.02 16.69
CA GLU A 37 9.16 -1.90 16.70
C GLU A 37 9.84 -3.06 17.45
N ASP A 38 9.23 -3.53 18.54
CA ASP A 38 9.77 -4.59 19.40
C ASP A 38 9.16 -5.98 19.17
N VAL A 39 8.40 -6.18 18.08
CA VAL A 39 7.71 -7.45 17.82
C VAL A 39 8.36 -8.19 16.64
N PRO A 40 8.69 -9.50 16.78
CA PRO A 40 9.40 -10.24 15.74
C PRO A 40 8.45 -10.73 14.63
N PHE A 41 7.75 -9.81 13.97
CA PHE A 41 6.96 -10.10 12.77
C PHE A 41 7.16 -9.02 11.70
N VAL A 42 6.70 -9.33 10.48
CA VAL A 42 6.70 -8.39 9.36
C VAL A 42 5.27 -8.16 8.90
N VAL A 43 4.87 -6.90 8.78
CA VAL A 43 3.57 -6.52 8.23
C VAL A 43 3.60 -6.65 6.71
N HIS A 44 2.58 -7.29 6.17
CA HIS A 44 2.35 -7.41 4.73
C HIS A 44 1.10 -6.60 4.34
N TYR A 45 1.23 -5.71 3.36
CA TYR A 45 0.12 -4.95 2.81
C TYR A 45 -0.70 -5.83 1.87
N ALA A 46 -2.01 -5.91 2.08
CA ALA A 46 -2.89 -6.68 1.22
C ALA A 46 -3.14 -5.97 -0.12
N PHE A 47 -2.63 -6.53 -1.21
CA PHE A 47 -2.67 -5.92 -2.54
C PHE A 47 -4.09 -5.68 -3.06
N LYS A 48 -5.03 -6.57 -2.72
CA LYS A 48 -6.46 -6.41 -3.00
C LYS A 48 -7.07 -5.09 -2.55
N ALA A 49 -6.47 -4.38 -1.58
CA ALA A 49 -6.95 -3.09 -1.14
C ALA A 49 -6.73 -1.99 -2.19
N ASN A 50 -5.50 -1.86 -2.71
CA ASN A 50 -5.16 -0.90 -3.74
C ASN A 50 -3.75 -1.16 -4.34
N VAL A 51 -3.69 -1.45 -5.64
CA VAL A 51 -2.42 -1.70 -6.36
C VAL A 51 -1.88 -0.48 -7.12
N ASN A 52 -2.31 0.74 -6.78
CA ASN A 52 -1.80 1.95 -7.41
C ASN A 52 -0.28 2.07 -7.20
N PRO A 53 0.55 2.17 -8.28
CA PRO A 53 2.00 2.15 -8.16
C PRO A 53 2.58 3.23 -7.22
N LYS A 54 1.96 4.41 -7.13
CA LYS A 54 2.43 5.47 -6.24
C LYS A 54 2.25 5.10 -4.76
N LEU A 55 1.15 4.43 -4.42
CA LEU A 55 0.90 3.95 -3.05
C LEU A 55 1.86 2.81 -2.71
N LEU A 56 2.04 1.87 -3.64
CA LEU A 56 2.95 0.73 -3.47
C LEU A 56 4.40 1.17 -3.23
N VAL A 57 4.86 2.25 -3.87
CA VAL A 57 6.17 2.84 -3.60
C VAL A 57 6.31 3.32 -2.15
N GLU A 58 5.30 4.02 -1.63
CA GLU A 58 5.34 4.52 -0.24
C GLU A 58 5.24 3.37 0.77
N ILE A 59 4.38 2.38 0.53
CA ILE A 59 4.24 1.17 1.36
C ILE A 59 5.56 0.39 1.41
N LYS A 60 6.20 0.19 0.25
CA LYS A 60 7.51 -0.48 0.17
C LYS A 60 8.59 0.30 0.90
N LYS A 61 8.64 1.64 0.75
CA LYS A 61 9.60 2.50 1.45
C LYS A 61 9.43 2.41 2.97
N ALA A 62 8.21 2.22 3.46
CA ALA A 62 7.94 1.97 4.87
C ALA A 62 8.35 0.57 5.36
N GLY A 63 8.85 -0.31 4.48
CA GLY A 63 9.43 -1.60 4.85
C GLY A 63 8.45 -2.77 4.88
N LEU A 64 7.16 -2.53 4.63
CA LEU A 64 6.11 -3.56 4.57
C LEU A 64 6.35 -4.54 3.41
N GLY A 65 5.90 -5.78 3.59
CA GLY A 65 5.80 -6.78 2.52
C GLY A 65 4.48 -6.68 1.73
N ALA A 66 4.26 -7.63 0.83
CA ALA A 66 3.05 -7.78 0.03
C ALA A 66 2.29 -9.05 0.43
N ASP A 67 0.99 -8.93 0.70
CA ASP A 67 0.05 -10.05 0.82
C ASP A 67 -0.78 -10.10 -0.47
N CYS A 68 -0.56 -11.17 -1.23
CA CYS A 68 -1.15 -11.41 -2.55
C CYS A 68 -2.06 -12.64 -2.50
N VAL A 69 -3.13 -12.61 -3.27
CA VAL A 69 -4.11 -13.70 -3.43
C VAL A 69 -4.24 -14.20 -4.87
N SER A 70 -3.45 -13.65 -5.80
CA SER A 70 -3.39 -14.13 -7.19
C SER A 70 -2.00 -13.97 -7.80
N GLY A 71 -1.70 -14.74 -8.86
CA GLY A 71 -0.47 -14.59 -9.64
C GLY A 71 -0.31 -13.18 -10.26
N GLY A 72 -1.43 -12.54 -10.62
CA GLY A 72 -1.42 -11.15 -11.10
C GLY A 72 -0.95 -10.15 -10.04
N GLU A 73 -1.33 -10.34 -8.79
CA GLU A 73 -0.87 -9.52 -7.67
C GLU A 73 0.61 -9.77 -7.34
N ILE A 74 1.06 -11.03 -7.42
CA ILE A 74 2.49 -11.35 -7.26
C ILE A 74 3.31 -10.62 -8.34
N GLN A 75 2.86 -10.66 -9.59
CA GLN A 75 3.53 -9.96 -10.68
C GLN A 75 3.52 -8.43 -10.46
N ALA A 76 2.40 -7.88 -9.98
CA ALA A 76 2.32 -6.47 -9.63
C ALA A 76 3.28 -6.09 -8.48
N ALA A 77 3.42 -6.95 -7.47
CA ALA A 77 4.35 -6.75 -6.36
C ALA A 77 5.81 -6.77 -6.82
N ILE A 78 6.18 -7.73 -7.68
CA ILE A 78 7.51 -7.79 -8.30
C ILE A 78 7.78 -6.54 -9.14
N ASN A 79 6.82 -6.11 -9.97
CA ASN A 79 6.94 -4.91 -10.79
C ASN A 79 7.05 -3.63 -9.96
N ALA A 80 6.39 -3.57 -8.80
CA ALA A 80 6.53 -2.50 -7.82
C ALA A 80 7.86 -2.56 -7.03
N GLY A 81 8.65 -3.63 -7.23
CA GLY A 81 9.98 -3.83 -6.67
C GLY A 81 9.99 -4.32 -5.22
N PHE A 82 8.92 -5.00 -4.78
CA PHE A 82 8.95 -5.75 -3.51
C PHE A 82 9.92 -6.92 -3.65
N ALA A 83 10.72 -7.17 -2.62
CA ALA A 83 11.60 -8.34 -2.61
C ALA A 83 10.76 -9.62 -2.61
N PRO A 84 11.06 -10.65 -3.43
CA PRO A 84 10.30 -11.90 -3.44
C PRO A 84 10.18 -12.56 -2.07
N SER A 85 11.19 -12.43 -1.22
CA SER A 85 11.19 -12.91 0.17
C SER A 85 10.20 -12.20 1.11
N LYS A 86 9.61 -11.09 0.66
CA LYS A 86 8.59 -10.31 1.37
C LYS A 86 7.21 -10.38 0.68
N ILE A 87 6.99 -11.35 -0.21
CA ILE A 87 5.69 -11.57 -0.87
C ILE A 87 5.09 -12.85 -0.29
N ALA A 88 3.97 -12.70 0.43
CA ALA A 88 3.14 -13.80 0.89
C ALA A 88 2.05 -14.09 -0.14
N PHE A 89 1.87 -15.37 -0.50
CA PHE A 89 0.80 -15.81 -1.41
C PHE A 89 -0.27 -16.59 -0.63
N ALA A 90 -1.34 -15.90 -0.27
CA ALA A 90 -2.51 -16.45 0.40
C ALA A 90 -3.61 -16.86 -0.61
N GLY A 91 -4.68 -17.48 -0.12
CA GLY A 91 -5.89 -17.83 -0.91
C GLY A 91 -6.13 -19.34 -1.02
N VAL A 92 -7.39 -19.77 -0.99
CA VAL A 92 -7.76 -21.21 -1.02
C VAL A 92 -7.85 -21.79 -2.43
N GLY A 93 -8.07 -20.96 -3.44
CA GLY A 93 -8.24 -21.35 -4.84
C GLY A 93 -7.01 -21.12 -5.70
N LYS A 94 -5.81 -21.39 -5.16
CA LYS A 94 -4.56 -21.27 -5.92
C LYS A 94 -4.52 -22.37 -6.99
N ALA A 95 -4.17 -22.01 -8.23
CA ALA A 95 -4.01 -22.89 -9.38
C ALA A 95 -2.57 -22.82 -9.89
#